data_AF-A0A9K3M8R7-F1
#
_entry.id   AF-A0A9K3M8R7-F1
#
_cell.length_a   1.000
_cell.length_b   1.000
_cell.length_c   1.000
_cell.angle_alpha   90.00
_cell.angle_beta   90.00
_cell.angle_gamma   90.00
#
_symmetry.space_group_name_H-M   'P 1'
#
loop_
_entity.id
_entity.type
_entity.pdbx_description
1 polymer ?
#
loop_
_entity_poly.entity_id
_entity_poly.type
_entity_poly.pdbx_seq_one_letter_code
_entity_poly.pdbx_strand_id
1 'polypeptide(L)'
;MINVRNKLTSGICEGRSTTSLSDCHNGVIRPISFFFQHRQLSVVLFSSSCKTTLPKLSPAVYNTSYFSIRGCESPPQSLFARQFSSVVSETVSTTSSDKGSSTKGETKDNDNKKKKANASFFFDNLGKIFLLVIASIIASLIRSSAGTRNRNTLRDTLEDIALVDPVELEELRLANSALDPDTFRTILQNVYREFPNGTCSYTDFVHCVRRTMVQLKGDAFTVELGHLVDRLMVQVLNKQEKRGNSSDGSNYDNDRMPVSLFLTILTMALYSETKDRIRILYEVLQHQEEIQKHSDNNFGDSTDDTNNGNASTQYVSIDQVRSMVGYLQDSCQLPPDTQIIPTDTKYPTQQWKRGAPEELVPWQKGNNGENSDLIDLYTFATILRSKSVCAWGECYYKRKFDKEDV
;
A
#
# COMPACT_ATOMS: atom_id res chain seq x y z
N MET A 1 -60.21 -18.51 -25.91
CA MET A 1 -58.99 -17.80 -25.46
C MET A 1 -57.91 -18.88 -25.29
N ILE A 2 -57.34 -19.36 -26.40
CA ILE A 2 -56.05 -18.97 -27.02
C ILE A 2 -54.88 -19.13 -26.04
N ASN A 3 -53.76 -19.84 -26.29
CA ASN A 3 -53.34 -20.95 -27.15
C ASN A 3 -51.87 -21.19 -26.73
N VAL A 4 -51.49 -22.37 -26.26
CA VAL A 4 -50.07 -22.72 -26.07
C VAL A 4 -49.75 -23.78 -27.11
N ARG A 5 -48.96 -23.40 -28.12
CA ARG A 5 -48.46 -24.30 -29.17
C ARG A 5 -46.94 -24.37 -29.11
N ASN A 6 -46.47 -25.60 -29.02
CA ASN A 6 -45.11 -26.06 -29.26
C ASN A 6 -44.57 -25.56 -30.61
N LYS A 7 -43.26 -25.29 -30.66
CA LYS A 7 -42.49 -25.34 -31.91
C LYS A 7 -41.13 -25.99 -31.65
N LEU A 8 -41.05 -27.25 -32.06
CA LEU A 8 -39.82 -27.91 -32.50
C LEU A 8 -39.41 -27.32 -33.85
N THR A 9 -38.11 -27.09 -34.04
CA THR A 9 -37.51 -27.01 -35.38
C THR A 9 -36.26 -27.86 -35.43
N SER A 10 -36.35 -28.89 -36.25
CA SER A 10 -35.30 -29.75 -36.78
C SER A 10 -34.71 -29.16 -38.07
N GLY A 11 -33.40 -29.32 -38.27
CA GLY A 11 -32.74 -29.42 -39.58
C GLY A 11 -31.50 -30.29 -39.35
N ILE A 12 -31.41 -31.54 -39.81
CA ILE A 12 -31.24 -32.05 -41.18
C ILE A 12 -30.07 -31.37 -41.91
N CYS A 13 -28.91 -32.03 -41.87
CA CYS A 13 -27.93 -32.09 -42.95
C CYS A 13 -27.38 -33.53 -42.99
N GLU A 14 -27.78 -34.28 -44.02
CA GLU A 14 -27.26 -35.60 -44.39
C GLU A 14 -26.07 -35.47 -45.34
N GLY A 15 -25.07 -36.36 -45.16
CA GLY A 15 -24.21 -36.95 -46.21
C GLY A 15 -23.03 -36.10 -46.70
N ARG A 16 -21.83 -36.63 -46.96
CA ARG A 16 -21.43 -38.02 -47.25
C ARG A 16 -19.88 -38.16 -47.28
N SER A 17 -19.39 -39.33 -46.85
CA SER A 17 -18.21 -40.09 -47.32
C SER A 17 -16.79 -39.52 -47.22
N THR A 18 -15.98 -39.98 -46.26
CA THR A 18 -15.05 -41.16 -46.29
C THR A 18 -13.78 -40.98 -47.13
N THR A 19 -12.63 -40.89 -46.46
CA THR A 19 -11.42 -41.66 -46.79
C THR A 19 -10.54 -41.78 -45.54
N SER A 20 -10.08 -43.01 -45.32
CA SER A 20 -9.22 -43.50 -44.24
C SER A 20 -7.75 -43.47 -44.62
N LEU A 21 -6.85 -43.25 -43.65
CA LEU A 21 -5.60 -43.99 -43.35
C LEU A 21 -4.82 -43.19 -42.29
N SER A 22 -4.76 -43.66 -41.02
CA SER A 22 -3.61 -44.33 -40.39
C SER A 22 -2.29 -43.51 -40.40
N ASP A 23 -1.86 -42.99 -39.25
CA ASP A 23 -0.80 -43.65 -38.45
C ASP A 23 -0.39 -42.87 -37.19
N CYS A 24 -0.35 -43.62 -36.09
CA CYS A 24 0.57 -43.60 -34.94
C CYS A 24 1.26 -42.30 -34.49
N HIS A 25 0.88 -41.81 -33.29
CA HIS A 25 1.85 -41.60 -32.20
C HIS A 25 1.12 -41.50 -30.84
N ASN A 26 1.23 -42.58 -30.05
CA ASN A 26 0.80 -42.60 -28.65
C ASN A 26 1.84 -41.88 -27.78
N GLY A 27 1.56 -40.63 -27.41
CA GLY A 27 2.25 -39.91 -26.35
C GLY A 27 1.47 -40.04 -25.04
N VAL A 28 1.98 -40.86 -24.12
CA VAL A 28 1.43 -41.02 -22.77
C VAL A 28 1.61 -39.72 -21.98
N ILE A 29 0.53 -38.96 -21.82
CA ILE A 29 0.47 -37.83 -20.89
C ILE A 29 0.30 -38.40 -19.48
N ARG A 30 1.36 -38.33 -18.67
CA ARG A 30 1.28 -38.60 -17.24
C ARG A 30 0.70 -37.36 -16.54
N PRO A 31 -0.34 -37.48 -15.71
CA PRO A 31 -0.75 -36.39 -14.84
C PRO A 31 0.28 -36.22 -13.72
N ILE A 32 0.89 -35.03 -13.65
CA ILE A 32 1.66 -34.62 -12.48
C ILE A 32 0.66 -34.18 -11.42
N SER A 33 0.30 -35.10 -10.54
CA SER A 33 -0.44 -34.81 -9.32
C SER A 33 0.52 -34.16 -8.31
N PHE A 34 0.38 -32.86 -8.06
CA PHE A 34 1.02 -32.24 -6.90
C PHE A 34 0.15 -32.52 -5.66
N PHE A 35 0.66 -33.41 -4.80
CA PHE A 35 0.16 -33.58 -3.45
C PHE A 35 0.58 -32.36 -2.60
N PHE A 36 -0.40 -31.60 -2.09
CA PHE A 36 -0.21 -30.79 -0.90
C PHE A 36 -0.11 -31.74 0.30
N GLN A 37 1.11 -32.09 0.70
CA GLN A 37 1.33 -32.92 1.87
C GLN A 37 1.54 -32.02 3.10
N HIS A 38 0.50 -31.92 3.91
CA HIS A 38 0.55 -31.45 5.30
C HIS A 38 1.68 -32.20 6.04
N ARG A 39 2.76 -31.50 6.41
CA ARG A 39 3.77 -32.05 7.32
C ARG A 39 3.36 -31.76 8.77
N GLN A 40 2.82 -32.79 9.41
CA GLN A 40 2.85 -32.96 10.85
C GLN A 40 4.30 -33.11 11.32
N LEU A 41 4.69 -32.32 12.32
CA LEU A 41 5.96 -32.45 13.03
C LEU A 41 5.97 -33.77 13.81
N SER A 42 6.91 -34.65 13.50
CA SER A 42 7.29 -35.77 14.36
C SER A 42 8.81 -35.81 14.44
N VAL A 43 9.31 -35.45 15.63
CA VAL A 43 10.70 -35.56 16.03
C VAL A 43 11.03 -37.05 16.15
N VAL A 44 11.96 -37.54 15.34
CA VAL A 44 12.61 -38.84 15.54
C VAL A 44 14.12 -38.63 15.43
N LEU A 45 14.78 -38.83 16.57
CA LEU A 45 16.24 -38.91 16.70
C LEU A 45 16.71 -40.25 16.10
N PHE A 46 17.65 -40.21 15.17
CA PHE A 46 18.54 -41.35 14.91
C PHE A 46 19.97 -40.90 14.65
N SER A 47 20.84 -41.34 15.57
CA SER A 47 22.28 -41.51 15.38
C SER A 47 22.51 -42.78 14.56
N SER A 48 23.37 -42.76 13.54
CA SER A 48 24.47 -43.74 13.41
C SER A 48 25.38 -43.43 12.22
N SER A 49 26.64 -43.76 12.46
CA SER A 49 27.82 -43.76 11.62
C SER A 49 27.68 -44.59 10.34
N CYS A 50 28.29 -44.14 9.24
CA CYS A 50 28.83 -45.05 8.23
C CYS A 50 30.01 -44.43 7.48
N LYS A 51 31.15 -45.13 7.55
CA LYS A 51 32.39 -44.90 6.79
C LYS A 51 32.21 -45.41 5.37
N THR A 52 32.54 -44.59 4.37
CA THR A 52 32.87 -45.13 3.04
C THR A 52 33.95 -44.29 2.34
N THR A 53 34.88 -45.04 1.78
CA THR A 53 36.16 -44.74 1.14
C THR A 53 36.07 -43.88 -0.13
N LEU A 54 36.99 -42.91 -0.23
CA LEU A 54 37.31 -42.10 -1.42
C LEU A 54 38.10 -42.89 -2.47
N PRO A 55 37.93 -42.59 -3.77
CA PRO A 55 38.99 -42.75 -4.76
C PRO A 55 39.68 -41.42 -5.10
N LYS A 56 41.00 -41.51 -5.26
CA LYS A 56 41.93 -40.45 -5.71
C LYS A 56 41.67 -40.04 -7.16
N LEU A 57 41.57 -38.73 -7.41
CA LEU A 57 41.85 -38.11 -8.72
C LEU A 57 42.76 -36.88 -8.50
N SER A 58 43.77 -36.78 -9.38
CA SER A 58 44.86 -35.79 -9.41
C SER A 58 44.41 -34.48 -10.08
N PRO A 59 45.14 -33.35 -9.93
CA PRO A 59 44.56 -32.02 -9.87
C PRO A 59 44.54 -31.29 -11.23
N ALA A 60 43.51 -30.47 -11.43
CA ALA A 60 43.49 -29.42 -12.43
C ALA A 60 43.33 -28.06 -11.73
N VAL A 61 44.39 -27.29 -11.87
CA VAL A 61 44.60 -25.85 -11.66
C VAL A 61 43.32 -25.01 -11.58
N TYR A 62 43.09 -24.39 -10.42
CA TYR A 62 42.37 -23.12 -10.34
C TYR A 62 43.13 -22.14 -9.45
N ASN A 63 43.53 -21.04 -10.09
CA ASN A 63 44.13 -19.85 -9.48
C ASN A 63 43.19 -19.27 -8.42
N THR A 64 43.64 -19.27 -7.17
CA THR A 64 43.05 -18.53 -6.07
C THR A 64 43.69 -17.14 -6.02
N SER A 65 43.08 -16.18 -6.72
CA SER A 65 43.37 -14.76 -6.49
C SER A 65 42.64 -14.31 -5.23
N TYR A 66 43.42 -14.08 -4.18
CA TYR A 66 43.04 -13.37 -2.97
C TYR A 66 42.45 -12.00 -3.33
N PHE A 67 41.14 -11.83 -3.15
CA PHE A 67 40.55 -10.51 -2.98
C PHE A 67 40.36 -10.25 -1.48
N SER A 68 41.25 -9.41 -0.97
CA SER A 68 41.20 -8.80 0.35
C SER A 68 39.95 -7.93 0.44
N ILE A 69 38.93 -8.39 1.18
CA ILE A 69 37.80 -7.56 1.58
C ILE A 69 38.34 -6.55 2.61
N ARG A 70 38.59 -5.32 2.16
CA ARG A 70 38.70 -4.16 3.05
C ARG A 70 37.37 -4.03 3.78
N GLY A 71 37.43 -3.99 5.10
CA GLY A 71 36.28 -3.74 5.95
C GLY A 71 35.58 -2.45 5.54
N CYS A 72 34.33 -2.57 5.11
CA CYS A 72 33.39 -1.47 5.20
C CYS A 72 33.02 -1.33 6.66
N GLU A 73 33.58 -0.30 7.30
CA GLU A 73 33.12 0.21 8.57
C GLU A 73 31.61 0.47 8.48
N SER A 74 30.84 -0.26 9.29
CA SER A 74 29.45 0.04 9.55
C SER A 74 29.34 1.47 10.10
N PRO A 75 28.51 2.36 9.52
CA PRO A 75 28.23 3.63 10.17
C PRO A 75 27.53 3.38 11.51
N PRO A 76 27.81 4.17 12.55
CA PRO A 76 27.23 3.94 13.87
C PRO A 76 25.71 4.09 13.78
N GLN A 77 24.99 3.09 14.27
CA GLN A 77 23.56 3.19 14.54
C GLN A 77 23.36 4.33 15.55
N SER A 78 23.05 5.52 15.05
CA SER A 78 22.67 6.66 15.88
C SER A 78 21.28 6.37 16.44
N LEU A 79 21.22 6.08 17.74
CA LEU A 79 20.01 6.15 18.54
C LEU A 79 19.33 7.50 18.29
N PHE A 80 18.25 7.49 17.51
CA PHE A 80 17.39 8.66 17.30
C PHE A 80 16.54 8.91 18.57
N ALA A 81 17.18 9.43 19.61
CA ALA A 81 16.48 10.12 20.68
C ALA A 81 16.03 11.49 20.14
N ARG A 82 14.85 11.57 19.50
CA ARG A 82 14.23 12.85 19.15
C ARG A 82 13.62 13.47 20.41
N GLN A 83 14.31 14.49 20.95
CA GLN A 83 13.71 15.49 21.81
C GLN A 83 12.63 16.24 21.03
N PHE A 84 11.37 16.06 21.41
CA PHE A 84 10.29 16.96 21.00
C PHE A 84 10.25 18.13 21.97
N SER A 85 10.86 19.26 21.59
CA SER A 85 10.62 20.54 22.26
C SER A 85 9.24 21.05 21.85
N SER A 86 8.25 20.92 22.74
CA SER A 86 6.96 21.59 22.59
C SER A 86 7.15 23.09 22.85
N VAL A 87 7.25 23.88 21.78
CA VAL A 87 7.08 25.34 21.87
C VAL A 87 5.59 25.60 22.09
N VAL A 88 5.22 25.81 23.36
CA VAL A 88 3.93 26.37 23.73
C VAL A 88 4.03 27.88 23.55
N SER A 89 3.55 28.40 22.43
CA SER A 89 3.20 29.82 22.31
C SER A 89 1.79 30.00 22.84
N GLU A 90 1.68 30.44 24.09
CA GLU A 90 0.45 30.98 24.66
C GLU A 90 0.22 32.38 24.09
N THR A 91 -0.73 32.50 23.16
CA THR A 91 -1.39 33.77 22.87
C THR A 91 -2.74 33.74 23.60
N VAL A 92 -2.77 34.30 24.80
CA VAL A 92 -4.01 34.52 25.55
C VAL A 92 -4.73 35.73 24.95
N SER A 93 -5.70 35.48 24.07
CA SER A 93 -6.70 36.47 23.67
C SER A 93 -7.92 36.32 24.58
N THR A 94 -8.01 37.23 25.56
CA THR A 94 -9.19 37.47 26.40
C THR A 94 -10.36 37.94 25.54
N THR A 95 -11.40 37.11 25.41
CA THR A 95 -12.72 37.50 24.91
C THR A 95 -13.64 37.83 26.07
N SER A 96 -13.89 39.13 26.26
CA SER A 96 -14.96 39.67 27.09
C SER A 96 -16.33 39.31 26.48
N SER A 97 -17.15 38.56 27.21
CA SER A 97 -18.56 38.35 26.89
C SER A 97 -19.41 38.80 28.07
N ASP A 98 -19.83 40.04 28.01
CA ASP A 98 -20.93 40.59 28.80
C ASP A 98 -22.25 39.96 28.32
N LYS A 99 -23.00 39.34 29.22
CA LYS A 99 -24.43 39.11 29.04
C LYS A 99 -25.13 39.30 30.38
N GLY A 100 -25.83 40.43 30.47
CA GLY A 100 -26.73 40.73 31.56
C GLY A 100 -27.91 39.76 31.61
N SER A 101 -28.34 39.48 32.83
CA SER A 101 -29.71 39.05 33.12
C SER A 101 -30.08 39.62 34.48
N SER A 102 -31.07 40.50 34.43
CA SER A 102 -31.70 41.20 35.52
C SER A 102 -32.61 40.29 36.33
N THR A 103 -32.59 40.36 37.66
CA THR A 103 -33.84 40.32 38.44
C THR A 103 -33.71 41.12 39.73
N LYS A 104 -34.74 41.94 39.97
CA LYS A 104 -34.95 42.93 41.03
C LYS A 104 -35.01 42.33 42.44
N GLY A 105 -34.59 43.14 43.41
CA GLY A 105 -35.01 43.09 44.82
C GLY A 105 -34.42 44.28 45.60
N GLU A 106 -35.27 45.19 46.06
CA GLU A 106 -34.99 46.37 46.89
C GLU A 106 -34.21 46.00 48.19
N THR A 107 -33.50 46.88 48.93
CA THR A 107 -33.96 48.13 49.56
C THR A 107 -32.78 48.84 50.29
N LYS A 108 -32.80 50.19 50.28
CA LYS A 108 -32.25 51.19 51.24
C LYS A 108 -30.74 51.37 51.50
N ASP A 109 -30.30 52.58 51.16
CA ASP A 109 -29.51 53.56 51.96
C ASP A 109 -28.57 53.03 53.06
N ASN A 110 -27.27 53.25 52.86
CA ASN A 110 -26.50 54.19 53.71
C ASN A 110 -25.04 54.33 53.25
N ASP A 111 -24.66 55.59 53.06
CA ASP A 111 -23.40 56.24 53.42
C ASP A 111 -22.03 55.54 53.21
N ASN A 112 -21.29 56.12 52.26
CA ASN A 112 -19.95 56.69 52.49
C ASN A 112 -19.05 56.03 53.55
N LYS A 113 -18.45 54.88 53.21
CA LYS A 113 -17.08 54.48 53.63
C LYS A 113 -16.76 53.07 53.08
N LYS A 114 -15.92 52.97 52.06
CA LYS A 114 -14.92 51.89 51.87
C LYS A 114 -14.33 51.90 50.45
N LYS A 115 -13.20 52.58 50.28
CA LYS A 115 -12.26 52.36 49.16
C LYS A 115 -11.10 51.41 49.56
N LYS A 116 -11.39 50.37 50.35
CA LYS A 116 -10.36 49.42 50.89
C LYS A 116 -10.83 47.96 50.95
N ALA A 117 -11.64 47.49 50.00
CA ALA A 117 -12.22 46.13 50.04
C ALA A 117 -11.86 45.20 48.86
N ASN A 118 -11.12 45.65 47.84
CA ASN A 118 -10.84 44.82 46.66
C ASN A 118 -9.51 44.06 46.71
N ALA A 119 -8.71 44.24 47.77
CA ALA A 119 -7.42 43.56 47.92
C ALA A 119 -7.53 42.16 48.57
N SER A 120 -8.63 41.84 49.26
CA SER A 120 -8.77 40.60 50.03
C SER A 120 -9.15 39.38 49.18
N PHE A 121 -9.88 39.58 48.07
CA PHE A 121 -10.39 38.48 47.26
C PHE A 121 -9.30 37.61 46.62
N PHE A 122 -8.17 38.22 46.24
CA PHE A 122 -7.05 37.48 45.63
C PHE A 122 -6.28 36.63 46.64
N PHE A 123 -6.05 37.16 47.85
CA PHE A 123 -5.32 36.42 48.89
C PHE A 123 -6.18 35.31 49.50
N ASP A 124 -7.49 35.51 49.64
CA ASP A 124 -8.42 34.51 50.19
C ASP A 124 -8.65 33.33 49.21
N ASN A 125 -8.39 33.52 47.92
CA ASN A 125 -8.53 32.47 46.89
C ASN A 125 -7.19 32.00 46.32
N LEU A 126 -6.05 32.49 46.83
CA LEU A 126 -4.71 32.17 46.31
C LEU A 126 -4.46 30.65 46.26
N GLY A 127 -4.86 29.94 47.31
CA GLY A 127 -4.77 28.47 47.36
C GLY A 127 -5.62 27.78 46.30
N LYS A 128 -6.85 28.25 46.03
CA LYS A 128 -7.73 27.68 45.00
C LYS A 128 -7.19 27.93 43.59
N ILE A 129 -6.69 29.13 43.33
CA ILE A 129 -6.09 29.48 42.03
C ILE A 129 -4.86 28.61 41.80
N PHE A 130 -3.98 28.48 42.80
CA PHE A 130 -2.79 27.64 42.71
C PHE A 130 -3.14 26.16 42.46
N LEU A 131 -4.12 25.61 43.19
CA LEU A 131 -4.60 24.25 42.97
C LEU A 131 -5.22 24.07 41.58
N LEU A 132 -5.96 25.06 41.06
CA LEU A 132 -6.53 25.03 39.71
C LEU A 132 -5.42 25.01 38.65
N VAL A 133 -4.39 25.85 38.81
CA VAL A 133 -3.24 25.87 37.89
C VAL A 133 -2.51 24.52 37.88
N ILE A 134 -2.21 23.94 39.04
CA ILE A 134 -1.59 22.62 39.12
C ILE A 134 -2.48 21.54 38.51
N ALA A 135 -3.78 21.55 38.82
CA ALA A 135 -4.74 20.60 38.26
C ALA A 135 -4.81 20.71 36.73
N SER A 136 -4.75 21.93 36.18
CA SER A 136 -4.70 22.19 34.74
C SER A 136 -3.43 21.61 34.10
N ILE A 137 -2.26 21.80 34.73
CA ILE A 137 -0.99 21.22 34.27
C ILE A 137 -1.06 19.68 34.31
N ILE A 138 -1.53 19.08 35.41
CA ILE A 138 -1.67 17.62 35.54
C ILE A 138 -2.64 17.08 34.47
N ALA A 139 -3.78 17.74 34.26
CA ALA A 139 -4.75 17.36 33.22
C ALA A 139 -4.14 17.45 31.81
N SER A 140 -3.34 18.48 31.54
CA SER A 140 -2.62 18.65 30.28
C SER A 140 -1.57 17.54 30.06
N LEU A 141 -0.82 17.16 31.10
CA LEU A 141 0.15 16.07 31.05
C LEU A 141 -0.51 14.70 30.85
N ILE A 142 -1.59 14.40 31.58
CA ILE A 142 -2.37 13.15 31.42
C ILE A 142 -2.89 13.06 29.99
N ARG A 143 -3.44 14.16 29.46
CA ARG A 143 -3.92 14.23 28.08
C ARG A 143 -2.81 13.96 27.07
N SER A 144 -1.65 14.58 27.25
CA SER A 144 -0.49 14.40 26.37
C SER A 144 0.01 12.94 26.40
N SER A 145 0.14 12.36 27.61
CA SER A 145 0.56 10.97 27.79
C SER A 145 -0.42 9.97 27.16
N ALA A 146 -1.72 10.16 27.38
CA ALA A 146 -2.75 9.30 26.80
C ALA A 146 -2.79 9.40 25.27
N GLY A 147 -2.63 10.60 24.71
CA GLY A 147 -2.58 10.81 23.26
C GLY A 147 -1.40 10.10 22.60
N THR A 148 -0.20 10.20 23.19
CA THR A 148 1.00 9.51 22.70
C THR A 148 0.87 8.00 22.84
N ARG A 149 0.33 7.51 23.96
CA ARG A 149 0.09 6.07 24.16
C ARG A 149 -0.84 5.51 23.10
N ASN A 150 -1.98 6.17 22.83
CA ASN A 150 -2.93 5.72 21.81
C ASN A 150 -2.29 5.66 20.41
N ARG A 151 -1.49 6.68 20.05
CA ARG A 151 -0.74 6.69 18.79
C ARG A 151 0.26 5.53 18.71
N ASN A 152 1.05 5.32 19.77
CA ASN A 152 2.05 4.25 19.79
C ASN A 152 1.39 2.87 19.72
N THR A 153 0.31 2.64 20.45
CA THR A 153 -0.44 1.38 20.37
C THR A 153 -0.96 1.10 18.95
N LEU A 154 -1.44 2.12 18.25
CA LEU A 154 -1.83 1.97 16.85
C LEU A 154 -0.63 1.69 15.94
N ARG A 155 0.51 2.37 16.16
CA ARG A 155 1.77 2.11 15.43
C ARG A 155 2.22 0.67 15.61
N ASP A 156 2.26 0.20 16.84
CA ASP A 156 2.66 -1.16 17.20
C ASP A 156 1.69 -2.18 16.57
N THR A 157 0.38 -1.88 16.55
CA THR A 157 -0.61 -2.75 15.87
C THR A 157 -0.39 -2.81 14.36
N LEU A 158 0.02 -1.69 13.72
CA LEU A 158 0.35 -1.68 12.29
C LEU A 158 1.66 -2.43 11.99
N GLU A 159 2.63 -2.35 12.90
CA GLU A 159 3.88 -3.13 12.86
C GLU A 159 3.59 -4.63 13.02
N ASP A 160 2.74 -5.02 13.96
CA ASP A 160 2.35 -6.42 14.20
C ASP A 160 1.56 -7.05 13.04
N ILE A 161 0.85 -6.22 12.25
CA ILE A 161 0.10 -6.66 11.05
C ILE A 161 1.03 -6.79 9.83
N ALA A 162 2.17 -6.09 9.84
CA ALA A 162 3.12 -6.12 8.74
C ALA A 162 3.71 -7.53 8.62
N LEU A 163 3.50 -8.16 7.46
CA LEU A 163 3.95 -9.53 7.27
C LEU A 163 5.42 -9.66 6.94
N VAL A 164 5.98 -8.64 6.31
CA VAL A 164 7.34 -8.65 5.77
C VAL A 164 8.12 -7.59 6.49
N ASP A 165 9.18 -8.01 7.16
CA ASP A 165 10.07 -7.07 7.82
C ASP A 165 10.82 -6.22 6.79
N PRO A 166 11.20 -4.98 7.11
CA PRO A 166 11.99 -4.14 6.20
C PRO A 166 13.30 -4.80 5.74
N VAL A 167 13.90 -5.65 6.60
CA VAL A 167 15.12 -6.41 6.28
C VAL A 167 14.83 -7.52 5.27
N GLU A 168 13.77 -8.31 5.47
CA GLU A 168 13.34 -9.35 4.52
C GLU A 168 13.01 -8.74 3.15
N LEU A 169 12.41 -7.55 3.13
CA LEU A 169 12.11 -6.83 1.90
C LEU A 169 13.38 -6.39 1.15
N GLU A 170 14.42 -6.00 1.87
CA GLU A 170 15.70 -5.66 1.25
C GLU A 170 16.43 -6.90 0.72
N GLU A 171 16.40 -8.00 1.48
CA GLU A 171 16.91 -9.31 1.01
C GLU A 171 16.18 -9.79 -0.24
N LEU A 172 14.85 -9.61 -0.30
CA LEU A 172 14.04 -9.92 -1.47
C LEU A 172 14.53 -9.13 -2.69
N ARG A 173 14.80 -7.83 -2.56
CA ARG A 173 15.31 -7.02 -3.69
C ARG A 173 16.71 -7.45 -4.10
N LEU A 174 17.61 -7.67 -3.15
CA LEU A 174 18.99 -8.06 -3.42
C LEU A 174 19.05 -9.43 -4.13
N ALA A 175 18.23 -10.39 -3.72
CA ALA A 175 18.11 -11.69 -4.36
C ALA A 175 17.54 -11.59 -5.80
N ASN A 176 16.72 -10.57 -6.07
CA ASN A 176 16.11 -10.35 -7.37
C ASN A 176 16.83 -9.28 -8.21
N SER A 177 18.17 -9.18 -8.12
CA SER A 177 18.94 -8.18 -8.88
C SER A 177 18.78 -8.29 -10.41
N ALA A 178 18.37 -9.46 -10.91
CA ALA A 178 18.08 -9.68 -12.33
C ALA A 178 16.67 -9.23 -12.74
N LEU A 179 15.77 -8.93 -11.80
CA LEU A 179 14.49 -8.28 -12.05
C LEU A 179 14.70 -6.76 -12.05
N ASP A 180 15.22 -6.26 -13.18
CA ASP A 180 15.48 -4.85 -13.44
C ASP A 180 14.21 -4.13 -13.97
N PRO A 181 14.19 -2.77 -14.02
CA PRO A 181 13.05 -2.01 -14.52
C PRO A 181 12.59 -2.40 -15.93
N ASP A 182 13.50 -2.73 -16.83
CA ASP A 182 13.17 -3.06 -18.22
C ASP A 182 12.52 -4.45 -18.35
N THR A 183 13.01 -5.42 -17.58
CA THR A 183 12.36 -6.73 -17.42
C THR A 183 10.97 -6.55 -16.85
N PHE A 184 10.80 -5.70 -15.84
CA PHE A 184 9.50 -5.41 -15.24
C PHE A 184 8.53 -4.75 -16.23
N ARG A 185 8.98 -3.78 -17.04
CA ARG A 185 8.15 -3.19 -18.11
C ARG A 185 7.68 -4.22 -19.12
N THR A 186 8.53 -5.20 -19.45
CA THR A 186 8.13 -6.29 -20.35
C THR A 186 7.09 -7.21 -19.70
N ILE A 187 7.22 -7.50 -18.40
CA ILE A 187 6.20 -8.22 -17.62
C ILE A 187 4.90 -7.43 -17.62
N LEU A 188 4.95 -6.13 -17.32
CA LEU A 188 3.82 -5.21 -17.31
C LEU A 188 3.02 -5.27 -18.63
N GLN A 189 3.71 -5.09 -19.77
CA GLN A 189 3.10 -5.14 -21.10
C GLN A 189 2.45 -6.50 -21.39
N ASN A 190 3.16 -7.60 -21.09
CA ASN A 190 2.65 -8.95 -21.34
C ASN A 190 1.44 -9.29 -20.46
N VAL A 191 1.45 -8.85 -19.19
CA VAL A 191 0.35 -9.07 -18.25
C VAL A 191 -0.90 -8.33 -18.70
N TYR A 192 -0.80 -7.04 -19.08
CA TYR A 192 -1.97 -6.31 -19.58
C TYR A 192 -2.45 -6.78 -20.95
N ARG A 193 -1.56 -7.31 -21.79
CA ARG A 193 -1.95 -8.00 -23.04
C ARG A 193 -2.74 -9.29 -22.76
N GLU A 194 -2.34 -10.07 -21.76
CA GLU A 194 -3.02 -11.32 -21.39
C GLU A 194 -4.36 -11.06 -20.68
N PHE A 195 -4.44 -9.97 -19.89
CA PHE A 195 -5.61 -9.62 -19.07
C PHE A 195 -6.19 -8.26 -19.45
N PRO A 196 -6.83 -8.14 -20.64
CA PRO A 196 -7.33 -6.86 -21.14
C PRO A 196 -8.46 -6.26 -20.29
N ASN A 197 -9.12 -7.07 -19.44
CA ASN A 197 -10.15 -6.58 -18.51
C ASN A 197 -9.57 -5.92 -17.26
N GLY A 198 -8.24 -5.91 -17.09
CA GLY A 198 -7.57 -5.36 -15.91
C GLY A 198 -7.79 -6.16 -14.61
N THR A 199 -8.39 -7.35 -14.68
CA THR A 199 -8.61 -8.25 -13.54
C THR A 199 -8.25 -9.70 -13.87
N CYS A 200 -7.63 -10.41 -12.93
CA CYS A 200 -7.30 -11.83 -13.07
C CYS A 200 -7.23 -12.55 -11.72
N SER A 201 -7.18 -13.88 -11.77
CA SER A 201 -6.88 -14.68 -10.57
C SER A 201 -5.38 -14.59 -10.26
N TYR A 202 -5.01 -14.78 -9.00
CA TYR A 202 -3.61 -14.75 -8.59
C TYR A 202 -2.79 -15.86 -9.28
N THR A 203 -3.37 -17.05 -9.46
CA THR A 203 -2.71 -18.16 -10.16
C THR A 203 -2.41 -17.83 -11.61
N ASP A 204 -3.37 -17.21 -12.32
CA ASP A 204 -3.17 -16.82 -13.72
C ASP A 204 -2.11 -15.72 -13.84
N PHE A 205 -2.12 -14.76 -12.91
CA PHE A 205 -1.08 -13.73 -12.83
C PHE A 205 0.31 -14.34 -12.69
N VAL A 206 0.52 -15.25 -11.72
CA VAL A 206 1.81 -15.91 -11.50
C VAL A 206 2.24 -16.72 -12.72
N HIS A 207 1.32 -17.43 -13.37
CA HIS A 207 1.62 -18.15 -14.61
C HIS A 207 2.07 -17.23 -15.74
N CYS A 208 1.42 -16.08 -15.92
CA CYS A 208 1.78 -15.09 -16.93
C CYS A 208 3.15 -14.44 -16.65
N VAL A 209 3.40 -14.03 -15.40
CA VAL A 209 4.70 -13.48 -14.97
C VAL A 209 5.81 -14.49 -15.19
N ARG A 210 5.64 -15.73 -14.72
CA ARG A 210 6.64 -16.81 -14.89
C ARG A 210 6.90 -17.09 -16.36
N ARG A 211 5.87 -17.21 -17.20
CA ARG A 211 6.02 -17.42 -18.65
C ARG A 211 6.84 -16.30 -19.27
N THR A 212 6.57 -15.04 -18.90
CA THR A 212 7.32 -13.88 -19.41
C THR A 212 8.78 -13.92 -18.97
N MET A 213 9.06 -14.21 -17.68
CA MET A 213 10.43 -14.31 -17.17
C MET A 213 11.21 -15.41 -17.91
N VAL A 214 10.61 -16.59 -18.10
CA VAL A 214 11.22 -17.70 -18.82
C VAL A 214 11.56 -17.32 -20.27
N GLN A 215 10.68 -16.59 -20.96
CA GLN A 215 10.92 -16.14 -22.32
C GLN A 215 12.09 -15.13 -22.41
N LEU A 216 12.30 -14.31 -21.38
CA LEU A 216 13.32 -13.27 -21.37
C LEU A 216 14.72 -13.78 -21.03
N LYS A 217 14.84 -14.60 -19.98
CA LYS A 217 16.16 -15.02 -19.44
C LYS A 217 16.29 -16.53 -19.20
N GLY A 218 15.30 -17.34 -19.62
CA GLY A 218 15.32 -18.81 -19.56
C GLY A 218 14.66 -19.41 -18.31
N ASP A 219 14.55 -20.74 -18.28
CA ASP A 219 13.80 -21.51 -17.25
C ASP A 219 14.26 -21.28 -15.81
N ALA A 220 15.53 -20.91 -15.62
CA ALA A 220 16.10 -20.64 -14.30
C ALA A 220 15.72 -19.25 -13.76
N PHE A 221 15.25 -18.33 -14.60
CA PHE A 221 14.90 -16.98 -14.17
C PHE A 221 13.52 -16.96 -13.51
N THR A 222 13.52 -16.90 -12.19
CA THR A 222 12.32 -16.85 -11.35
C THR A 222 12.50 -15.81 -10.25
N VAL A 223 11.41 -15.43 -9.59
CA VAL A 223 11.48 -14.51 -8.44
C VAL A 223 12.08 -15.27 -7.26
N GLU A 224 13.32 -14.94 -6.90
CA GLU A 224 13.97 -15.48 -5.71
C GLU A 224 13.22 -15.01 -4.46
N LEU A 225 13.16 -15.86 -3.42
CA LEU A 225 12.37 -15.59 -2.22
C LEU A 225 10.88 -15.28 -2.50
N GLY A 226 10.32 -15.80 -3.61
CA GLY A 226 8.93 -15.56 -4.01
C GLY A 226 7.88 -15.89 -2.95
N HIS A 227 8.17 -16.79 -2.01
CA HIS A 227 7.28 -17.09 -0.88
C HIS A 227 6.95 -15.87 0.00
N LEU A 228 7.81 -14.83 0.04
CA LEU A 228 7.52 -13.57 0.73
C LEU A 228 6.41 -12.79 0.02
N VAL A 229 6.44 -12.79 -1.32
CA VAL A 229 5.39 -12.21 -2.17
C VAL A 229 4.10 -13.01 -2.00
N ASP A 230 4.18 -14.34 -2.03
CA ASP A 230 3.01 -15.22 -1.86
C ASP A 230 2.34 -15.01 -0.49
N ARG A 231 3.14 -14.92 0.59
CA ARG A 231 2.65 -14.67 1.96
C ARG A 231 1.84 -13.38 2.03
N LEU A 232 2.32 -12.33 1.37
CA LEU A 232 1.64 -11.04 1.32
C LEU A 232 0.35 -11.10 0.48
N MET A 233 0.41 -11.74 -0.69
CA MET A 233 -0.74 -11.92 -1.57
C MET A 233 -1.89 -12.62 -0.85
N VAL A 234 -1.60 -13.74 -0.16
CA VAL A 234 -2.61 -14.49 0.60
C VAL A 234 -3.26 -13.60 1.67
N GLN A 235 -2.50 -12.76 2.37
CA GLN A 235 -3.08 -11.85 3.37
C GLN A 235 -3.95 -10.77 2.73
N VAL A 236 -3.51 -10.19 1.62
CA VAL A 236 -4.29 -9.19 0.90
C VAL A 236 -5.60 -9.80 0.40
N LEU A 237 -5.56 -11.00 -0.20
CA LEU A 237 -6.75 -11.73 -0.64
C LEU A 237 -7.71 -12.00 0.52
N ASN A 238 -7.20 -12.54 1.64
CA ASN A 238 -7.99 -12.78 2.86
C ASN A 238 -8.62 -11.49 3.42
N LYS A 239 -7.92 -10.36 3.29
CA LYS A 239 -8.43 -9.05 3.72
C LYS A 239 -9.55 -8.54 2.81
N GLN A 240 -9.42 -8.74 1.51
CA GLN A 240 -10.46 -8.37 0.53
C GLN A 240 -11.71 -9.25 0.69
N GLU A 241 -11.54 -10.56 0.91
CA GLU A 241 -12.66 -11.47 1.17
C GLU A 241 -13.47 -11.04 2.41
N LYS A 242 -12.79 -10.67 3.50
CA LYS A 242 -13.44 -10.15 4.72
C LYS A 242 -14.20 -8.84 4.50
N ARG A 243 -13.74 -7.99 3.57
CA ARG A 243 -14.45 -6.75 3.19
C ARG A 243 -15.69 -7.06 2.34
N GLY A 244 -15.59 -8.00 1.40
CA GLY A 244 -16.69 -8.39 0.51
C GLY A 244 -17.85 -9.11 1.20
N ASN A 245 -17.56 -9.99 2.17
CA ASN A 245 -18.55 -10.82 2.87
C ASN A 245 -19.58 -10.06 3.73
N SER A 246 -19.48 -8.73 3.80
CA SER A 246 -20.43 -7.90 4.56
C SER A 246 -21.67 -7.46 3.77
N SER A 247 -21.74 -7.71 2.45
CA SER A 247 -22.68 -6.95 1.59
C SER A 247 -23.78 -7.74 0.89
N ASP A 248 -23.53 -8.87 0.22
CA ASP A 248 -24.62 -9.65 -0.38
C ASP A 248 -24.11 -11.01 -0.88
N GLY A 249 -24.88 -12.07 -0.69
CA GLY A 249 -24.47 -13.47 -0.91
C GLY A 249 -24.36 -13.91 -2.37
N SER A 250 -23.87 -13.07 -3.27
CA SER A 250 -23.66 -13.46 -4.68
C SER A 250 -22.34 -14.19 -4.87
N ASN A 251 -22.46 -15.38 -5.46
CA ASN A 251 -21.50 -16.46 -5.51
C ASN A 251 -20.81 -16.49 -6.91
N TYR A 252 -19.53 -16.85 -6.96
CA TYR A 252 -18.72 -17.33 -8.11
C TYR A 252 -17.70 -16.46 -8.86
N ASP A 253 -17.41 -15.19 -8.51
CA ASP A 253 -16.30 -14.45 -9.16
C ASP A 253 -15.36 -13.69 -8.18
N ASN A 254 -15.38 -14.08 -6.90
CA ASN A 254 -14.62 -13.40 -5.83
C ASN A 254 -13.10 -13.58 -5.89
N ASP A 255 -12.59 -14.45 -6.77
CA ASP A 255 -11.14 -14.73 -6.86
C ASP A 255 -10.40 -13.78 -7.80
N ARG A 256 -11.13 -12.94 -8.55
CA ARG A 256 -10.52 -11.98 -9.48
C ARG A 256 -10.17 -10.68 -8.77
N MET A 257 -8.92 -10.25 -8.89
CA MET A 257 -8.44 -8.99 -8.34
C MET A 257 -7.89 -8.08 -9.44
N PRO A 258 -7.81 -6.77 -9.19
CA PRO A 258 -7.16 -5.84 -10.11
C PRO A 258 -5.71 -6.24 -10.38
N VAL A 259 -5.34 -6.29 -11.67
CA VAL A 259 -3.96 -6.57 -12.11
C VAL A 259 -2.98 -5.56 -11.51
N SER A 260 -3.39 -4.30 -11.36
CA SER A 260 -2.58 -3.25 -10.75
C SER A 260 -2.19 -3.57 -9.31
N LEU A 261 -3.08 -4.16 -8.50
CA LEU A 261 -2.74 -4.63 -7.16
C LEU A 261 -1.58 -5.65 -7.19
N PHE A 262 -1.68 -6.64 -8.08
CA PHE A 262 -0.66 -7.68 -8.17
C PHE A 262 0.69 -7.15 -8.65
N LEU A 263 0.68 -6.24 -9.62
CA LEU A 263 1.89 -5.58 -10.10
C LEU A 263 2.50 -4.69 -9.00
N THR A 264 1.68 -3.96 -8.24
CA THR A 264 2.15 -3.17 -7.09
C THR A 264 2.84 -4.04 -6.05
N ILE A 265 2.29 -5.22 -5.76
CA ILE A 265 2.93 -6.18 -4.85
C ILE A 265 4.24 -6.70 -5.46
N LEU A 266 4.27 -7.03 -6.76
CA LEU A 266 5.47 -7.48 -7.44
C LEU A 266 6.60 -6.42 -7.43
N THR A 267 6.28 -5.12 -7.41
CA THR A 267 7.30 -4.06 -7.30
C THR A 267 8.14 -4.13 -6.02
N MET A 268 7.69 -4.88 -5.00
CA MET A 268 8.48 -5.16 -3.79
C MET A 268 9.76 -5.93 -4.08
N ALA A 269 9.72 -6.83 -5.06
CA ALA A 269 10.86 -7.63 -5.50
C ALA A 269 11.71 -6.92 -6.56
N LEU A 270 11.30 -5.75 -7.04
CA LEU A 270 12.05 -5.01 -8.05
C LEU A 270 13.34 -4.45 -7.45
N TYR A 271 14.48 -4.84 -8.01
CA TYR A 271 15.78 -4.28 -7.66
C TYR A 271 16.02 -3.00 -8.46
N SER A 272 15.57 -1.87 -7.93
CA SER A 272 15.84 -0.56 -8.53
C SER A 272 15.76 0.58 -7.52
N GLU A 273 16.23 1.75 -7.95
CA GLU A 273 16.06 2.98 -7.18
C GLU A 273 14.59 3.31 -6.99
N THR A 274 14.28 4.08 -5.94
CA THR A 274 12.91 4.49 -5.66
C THR A 274 12.28 5.30 -6.80
N LYS A 275 13.08 6.08 -7.55
CA LYS A 275 12.63 6.82 -8.73
C LYS A 275 12.03 5.90 -9.80
N ASP A 276 12.71 4.80 -10.11
CA ASP A 276 12.25 3.84 -11.10
C ASP A 276 10.99 3.10 -10.64
N ARG A 277 10.92 2.74 -9.35
CA ARG A 277 9.72 2.13 -8.77
C ARG A 277 8.50 3.04 -8.87
N ILE A 278 8.66 4.33 -8.54
CA ILE A 278 7.59 5.33 -8.70
C ILE A 278 7.14 5.40 -10.16
N ARG A 279 8.09 5.48 -11.10
CA ARG A 279 7.79 5.54 -12.52
C ARG A 279 7.04 4.30 -13.01
N ILE A 280 7.45 3.10 -12.57
CA ILE A 280 6.76 1.85 -12.90
C ILE A 280 5.34 1.82 -12.33
N LEU A 281 5.13 2.25 -11.08
CA LEU A 281 3.78 2.34 -10.52
C LEU A 281 2.89 3.32 -11.28
N TYR A 282 3.47 4.39 -11.82
CA TYR A 282 2.77 5.32 -12.69
C TYR A 282 2.38 4.67 -14.03
N GLU A 283 3.32 3.95 -14.67
CA GLU A 283 3.08 3.18 -15.89
C GLU A 283 1.99 2.10 -15.69
N VAL A 284 1.91 1.49 -14.51
CA VAL A 284 0.82 0.57 -14.12
C VAL A 284 -0.55 1.27 -14.14
N LEU A 285 -0.64 2.49 -13.58
CA LEU A 285 -1.89 3.26 -13.57
C LEU A 285 -2.29 3.71 -14.98
N GLN A 286 -1.32 4.09 -15.79
CA GLN A 286 -1.51 4.48 -17.18
C GLN A 286 -2.17 3.38 -18.02
N HIS A 287 -1.65 2.15 -17.95
CA HIS A 287 -2.27 1.01 -18.64
C HIS A 287 -3.66 0.65 -18.10
N GLN A 288 -3.87 0.81 -16.80
CA GLN A 288 -5.20 0.60 -16.22
C GLN A 288 -6.22 1.61 -16.77
N GLU A 289 -5.84 2.88 -16.95
CA GLU A 289 -6.71 3.90 -17.52
C GLU A 289 -7.03 3.64 -19.01
N GLU A 290 -6.03 3.20 -19.78
CA GLU A 290 -6.22 2.81 -21.19
C GLU A 290 -7.29 1.72 -21.33
N ILE A 291 -7.23 0.69 -20.48
CA ILE A 291 -8.20 -0.40 -20.44
C ILE A 291 -9.62 0.09 -20.11
N GLN A 292 -9.72 1.01 -19.13
CA GLN A 292 -11.02 1.58 -18.74
C GLN A 292 -11.64 2.37 -19.90
N LYS A 293 -10.85 3.22 -20.58
CA LYS A 293 -11.32 4.00 -21.74
C LYS A 293 -11.79 3.10 -22.90
N HIS A 294 -11.09 2.01 -23.17
CA HIS A 294 -11.51 1.06 -24.22
C HIS A 294 -12.81 0.34 -23.89
N SER A 295 -13.10 0.12 -22.60
CA SER A 295 -14.32 -0.55 -22.17
C SER A 295 -15.56 0.34 -22.36
N ASP A 296 -15.42 1.65 -22.14
CA ASP A 296 -16.52 2.62 -22.25
C ASP A 296 -16.85 3.00 -23.71
N ASN A 297 -15.84 3.02 -24.60
CA ASN A 297 -15.99 3.49 -25.99
C ASN A 297 -16.65 2.48 -26.94
N ASN A 298 -16.87 1.23 -26.53
CA ASN A 298 -17.51 0.20 -27.38
C ASN A 298 -19.01 0.46 -27.67
N PHE A 299 -19.57 1.59 -27.24
CA PHE A 299 -20.98 1.95 -27.44
C PHE A 299 -21.21 3.20 -28.33
N GLY A 300 -20.17 3.77 -28.95
CA GLY A 300 -20.29 5.04 -29.70
C GLY A 300 -19.65 5.00 -31.09
N ASP A 301 -20.48 5.25 -32.10
CA ASP A 301 -20.22 5.35 -33.54
C ASP A 301 -18.92 6.10 -33.93
N SER A 302 -18.01 5.39 -34.61
CA SER A 302 -16.72 5.87 -35.09
C SER A 302 -16.88 7.00 -36.12
N THR A 303 -16.55 8.24 -35.76
CA THR A 303 -16.34 9.31 -36.74
C THR A 303 -14.97 9.99 -36.56
N ASP A 304 -14.09 9.60 -37.48
CA ASP A 304 -12.97 10.31 -38.09
C ASP A 304 -11.91 11.02 -37.23
N ASP A 305 -10.83 10.26 -37.05
CA ASP A 305 -9.41 10.63 -37.07
C ASP A 305 -9.06 12.07 -37.47
N THR A 306 -8.48 12.81 -36.52
CA THR A 306 -7.48 13.83 -36.85
C THR A 306 -6.19 13.57 -36.10
N ASN A 307 -5.29 12.94 -36.86
CA ASN A 307 -3.97 12.43 -36.53
C ASN A 307 -2.98 13.56 -36.19
N ASN A 308 -2.96 14.04 -34.95
CA ASN A 308 -1.97 15.04 -34.50
C ASN A 308 -1.04 14.41 -33.45
N GLY A 309 0.13 13.95 -33.91
CA GLY A 309 1.15 13.21 -33.15
C GLY A 309 1.90 14.02 -32.09
N ASN A 310 1.22 14.86 -31.33
CA ASN A 310 1.79 15.39 -30.10
C ASN A 310 1.82 14.25 -29.08
N ALA A 311 3.01 13.97 -28.54
CA ALA A 311 3.19 13.06 -27.41
C ALA A 311 2.19 13.44 -26.32
N SER A 312 1.08 12.72 -26.26
CA SER A 312 0.00 13.01 -25.32
C SER A 312 0.58 12.81 -23.94
N THR A 313 0.81 13.89 -23.22
CA THR A 313 1.17 13.83 -21.80
C THR A 313 0.12 12.96 -21.14
N GLN A 314 0.52 11.76 -20.74
CA GLN A 314 -0.39 10.76 -20.25
C GLN A 314 -0.59 11.05 -18.77
N TYR A 315 -1.82 11.41 -18.41
CA TYR A 315 -2.22 11.70 -17.03
C TYR A 315 -2.92 10.49 -16.42
N VAL A 316 -3.02 10.47 -15.08
CA VAL A 316 -3.80 9.47 -14.32
C VAL A 316 -4.82 10.16 -13.42
N SER A 317 -5.93 9.49 -13.09
CA SER A 317 -6.94 10.09 -12.21
C SER A 317 -6.53 10.04 -10.73
N ILE A 318 -6.99 11.01 -9.94
CA ILE A 318 -6.77 11.02 -8.48
C ILE A 318 -7.30 9.76 -7.77
N ASP A 319 -8.41 9.20 -8.24
CA ASP A 319 -9.01 8.01 -7.63
C ASP A 319 -8.18 6.74 -7.89
N GLN A 320 -7.54 6.66 -9.06
CA GLN A 320 -6.54 5.63 -9.33
C GLN A 320 -5.30 5.77 -8.43
N VAL A 321 -4.83 7.00 -8.20
CA VAL A 321 -3.72 7.25 -7.27
C VAL A 321 -4.09 6.86 -5.84
N ARG A 322 -5.31 7.17 -5.38
CA ARG A 322 -5.81 6.72 -4.06
C ARG A 322 -5.86 5.20 -3.98
N SER A 323 -6.38 4.54 -5.01
CA SER A 323 -6.42 3.07 -5.09
C SER A 323 -5.02 2.47 -4.99
N MET A 324 -4.05 3.03 -5.72
CA MET A 324 -2.64 2.65 -5.66
C MET A 324 -2.04 2.83 -4.26
N VAL A 325 -2.31 3.95 -3.58
CA VAL A 325 -1.89 4.16 -2.19
C VAL A 325 -2.51 3.12 -1.26
N GLY A 326 -3.77 2.74 -1.49
CA GLY A 326 -4.41 1.63 -0.78
C GLY A 326 -3.69 0.29 -1.00
N TYR A 327 -3.25 0.01 -2.22
CA TYR A 327 -2.45 -1.18 -2.52
C TYR A 327 -1.08 -1.14 -1.82
N LEU A 328 -0.42 0.03 -1.77
CA LEU A 328 0.83 0.21 -1.02
C LEU A 328 0.64 0.04 0.50
N GLN A 329 -0.48 0.50 1.05
CA GLN A 329 -0.86 0.28 2.45
C GLN A 329 -1.13 -1.19 2.76
N ASP A 330 -1.85 -1.88 1.87
CA ASP A 330 -2.20 -3.29 2.04
C ASP A 330 -0.98 -4.21 1.82
N SER A 331 -0.02 -3.79 1.00
CA SER A 331 1.25 -4.48 0.74
C SER A 331 2.39 -4.12 1.72
N CYS A 332 2.11 -3.35 2.77
CA CYS A 332 3.11 -2.93 3.78
C CYS A 332 4.31 -2.14 3.20
N GLN A 333 4.12 -1.46 2.07
CA GLN A 333 5.15 -0.64 1.42
C GLN A 333 5.22 0.80 1.96
N LEU A 334 4.30 1.17 2.85
CA LEU A 334 4.30 2.45 3.56
C LEU A 334 4.72 2.25 5.02
N PRO A 335 5.57 3.12 5.60
CA PRO A 335 5.89 3.10 7.01
C PRO A 335 4.62 3.21 7.89
N PRO A 336 4.56 2.53 9.05
CA PRO A 336 3.42 2.61 9.96
C PRO A 336 3.11 4.04 10.43
N ASP A 337 4.14 4.81 10.77
CA ASP A 337 4.00 6.16 11.33
C ASP A 337 3.29 7.15 10.41
N THR A 338 3.49 7.04 9.10
CA THR A 338 2.93 7.99 8.12
C THR A 338 1.44 7.73 7.88
N GLN A 339 0.99 6.52 8.18
CA GLN A 339 -0.39 6.10 8.03
C GLN A 339 -1.28 6.49 9.23
N ILE A 340 -0.72 7.05 10.30
CA ILE A 340 -1.48 7.40 11.52
C ILE A 340 -1.90 8.85 11.45
N ILE A 341 -3.21 9.09 11.35
CA ILE A 341 -3.78 10.44 11.29
C ILE A 341 -4.61 10.75 12.54
N PRO A 342 -4.65 12.02 12.97
CA PRO A 342 -5.56 12.43 14.04
C PRO A 342 -7.01 12.33 13.55
N THR A 343 -7.91 11.89 14.43
CA THR A 343 -9.36 12.02 14.18
C THR A 343 -9.85 13.42 14.52
N ASP A 344 -11.08 13.75 14.13
CA ASP A 344 -11.73 15.02 14.46
C ASP A 344 -11.96 15.21 15.97
N THR A 345 -11.90 14.13 16.74
CA THR A 345 -12.08 14.16 18.20
C THR A 345 -10.79 14.59 18.89
N LYS A 346 -10.69 15.90 19.17
CA LYS A 346 -9.56 16.49 19.89
C LYS A 346 -9.69 16.36 21.42
N TYR A 347 -10.91 16.37 21.97
CA TYR A 347 -11.20 16.42 23.42
C TYR A 347 -12.01 15.19 23.89
N PRO A 348 -11.75 14.64 25.10
CA PRO A 348 -10.74 15.07 26.09
C PRO A 348 -9.31 14.63 25.75
N THR A 349 -9.14 13.56 24.97
CA THR A 349 -7.86 13.05 24.47
C THR A 349 -7.91 12.97 22.95
N GLN A 350 -6.80 13.32 22.27
CA GLN A 350 -6.70 13.18 20.82
C GLN A 350 -6.75 11.70 20.46
N GLN A 351 -7.72 11.31 19.65
CA GLN A 351 -7.80 9.97 19.11
C GLN A 351 -7.04 9.90 17.77
N TRP A 352 -6.52 8.73 17.47
CA TRP A 352 -5.73 8.44 16.27
C TRP A 352 -6.37 7.26 15.55
N LYS A 353 -6.32 7.29 14.22
CA LYS A 353 -6.76 6.17 13.38
C LYS A 353 -5.77 5.93 12.25
N ARG A 354 -5.84 4.74 11.65
CA ARG A 354 -5.17 4.49 10.38
C ARG A 354 -5.90 5.31 9.31
N GLY A 355 -5.18 6.17 8.61
CA GLY A 355 -5.71 6.97 7.52
C GLY A 355 -6.13 6.09 6.35
N ALA A 356 -7.32 6.34 5.83
CA ALA A 356 -7.76 5.75 4.56
C ALA A 356 -6.98 6.38 3.39
N PRO A 357 -6.89 5.72 2.21
CA PRO A 357 -6.15 6.26 1.08
C PRO A 357 -6.60 7.67 0.66
N GLU A 358 -7.89 7.97 0.80
CA GLU A 358 -8.48 9.29 0.53
C GLU A 358 -7.98 10.36 1.49
N GLU A 359 -7.69 9.98 2.73
CA GLU A 359 -7.19 10.87 3.79
C GLU A 359 -5.67 11.07 3.69
N LEU A 360 -4.95 10.05 3.19
CA LEU A 360 -3.50 10.13 2.98
C LEU A 360 -3.11 10.92 1.73
N VAL A 361 -4.00 10.98 0.74
CA VAL A 361 -3.85 11.79 -0.48
C VAL A 361 -4.85 12.95 -0.45
N PRO A 362 -4.60 14.01 0.37
CA PRO A 362 -5.47 15.15 0.44
C PRO A 362 -5.40 15.91 -0.89
N TRP A 363 -6.43 15.75 -1.72
CA TRP A 363 -6.56 16.47 -2.97
C TRP A 363 -7.57 17.60 -2.78
N GLN A 364 -7.09 18.83 -2.75
CA GLN A 364 -7.95 20.00 -2.76
C GLN A 364 -8.27 20.33 -4.20
N LYS A 365 -9.54 20.18 -4.58
CA LYS A 365 -10.04 20.61 -5.89
C LYS A 365 -9.72 22.10 -6.02
N GLY A 366 -8.76 22.46 -6.87
CA GLY A 366 -8.40 23.86 -7.08
C GLY A 366 -9.65 24.64 -7.49
N ASN A 367 -9.83 25.85 -6.96
CA ASN A 367 -11.00 26.70 -7.23
C ASN A 367 -11.21 27.07 -8.72
N ASN A 368 -10.30 26.65 -9.61
CA ASN A 368 -10.23 27.08 -11.00
C ASN A 368 -10.92 26.14 -12.01
N GLY A 369 -11.83 25.27 -11.55
CA GLY A 369 -12.92 24.72 -12.38
C GLY A 369 -12.60 23.76 -13.54
N GLU A 370 -11.38 23.70 -14.07
CA GLU A 370 -11.06 22.90 -15.25
C GLU A 370 -9.93 21.89 -14.97
N ASN A 371 -10.24 20.60 -15.12
CA ASN A 371 -9.33 19.45 -15.15
C ASN A 371 -8.39 19.28 -13.94
N SER A 372 -8.85 19.55 -12.72
CA SER A 372 -8.06 19.36 -11.50
C SER A 372 -7.78 17.90 -11.14
N ASP A 373 -8.36 16.92 -11.83
CA ASP A 373 -8.36 15.53 -11.36
C ASP A 373 -7.33 14.66 -12.10
N LEU A 374 -6.61 15.24 -13.05
CA LEU A 374 -5.54 14.63 -13.82
C LEU A 374 -4.18 14.89 -13.16
N ILE A 375 -3.44 13.82 -12.92
CA ILE A 375 -2.16 13.81 -12.20
C ILE A 375 -1.06 13.38 -13.17
N ASP A 376 -0.03 14.22 -13.32
CA ASP A 376 1.19 13.88 -14.05
C ASP A 376 2.17 13.06 -13.19
N LEU A 377 3.21 12.51 -13.81
CA LEU A 377 4.23 11.71 -13.12
C LEU A 377 4.90 12.49 -11.97
N TYR A 378 5.16 13.79 -12.16
CA TYR A 378 5.79 14.63 -11.16
C TYR A 378 4.91 14.82 -9.92
N THR A 379 3.61 15.09 -10.11
CA THR A 379 2.65 15.22 -9.03
C THR A 379 2.46 13.88 -8.32
N PHE A 380 2.37 12.77 -9.07
CA PHE A 380 2.32 11.42 -8.51
C PHE A 380 3.54 11.10 -7.64
N ALA A 381 4.74 11.38 -8.14
CA ALA A 381 5.99 11.21 -7.38
C ALA A 381 6.00 12.08 -6.10
N THR A 382 5.50 13.31 -6.20
CA THR A 382 5.37 14.23 -5.05
C THR A 382 4.41 13.67 -4.00
N ILE A 383 3.28 13.09 -4.43
CA ILE A 383 2.31 12.42 -3.53
C ILE A 383 2.98 11.25 -2.82
N LEU A 384 3.65 10.34 -3.53
CA LEU A 384 4.27 9.17 -2.93
C LEU A 384 5.41 9.51 -1.96
N ARG A 385 6.14 10.61 -2.21
CA ARG A 385 7.22 11.12 -1.32
C ARG A 385 6.73 12.04 -0.20
N SER A 386 5.44 12.36 -0.17
CA SER A 386 4.86 13.21 0.87
C SER A 386 4.99 12.60 2.26
N LYS A 387 4.82 13.42 3.30
CA LYS A 387 4.87 12.94 4.70
C LYS A 387 3.71 12.02 5.07
N SER A 388 2.58 12.10 4.36
CA SER A 388 1.39 11.27 4.63
C SER A 388 1.51 9.89 3.99
N VAL A 389 2.00 9.81 2.75
CA VAL A 389 2.16 8.52 2.06
C VAL A 389 3.52 7.90 2.39
N CYS A 390 4.61 8.61 2.09
CA CYS A 390 5.99 8.21 2.38
C CYS A 390 6.36 6.79 1.90
N ALA A 391 6.09 6.49 0.63
CA ALA A 391 6.41 5.19 0.05
C ALA A 391 7.88 4.83 0.28
N TRP A 392 8.13 3.61 0.78
CA TRP A 392 9.46 3.08 1.13
C TRP A 392 10.31 3.97 2.05
N GLY A 393 9.70 4.88 2.82
CA GLY A 393 10.41 5.74 3.76
C GLY A 393 11.07 6.97 3.12
N GLU A 394 10.76 7.31 1.87
CA GLU A 394 11.40 8.42 1.15
C GLU A 394 11.29 9.77 1.87
N CYS A 395 10.22 10.00 2.62
CA CYS A 395 10.02 11.24 3.37
C CYS A 395 11.04 11.46 4.52
N TYR A 396 11.78 10.43 4.93
CA TYR A 396 12.81 10.54 5.97
C TYR A 396 14.13 11.10 5.42
N TYR A 397 14.36 11.01 4.11
CA TYR A 397 15.52 11.61 3.47
C TYR A 397 15.25 13.11 3.25
N LYS A 398 16.00 13.97 3.96
CA LYS A 398 15.89 15.43 3.86
C LYS A 398 16.52 16.00 2.57
N ARG A 399 16.34 15.35 1.43
CA ARG A 399 16.83 15.87 0.15
C ARG A 399 15.76 16.77 -0.46
N LYS A 400 16.14 17.99 -0.82
CA LYS A 400 15.29 18.82 -1.70
C LYS A 400 15.31 18.13 -3.07
N PHE A 401 14.14 17.86 -3.61
CA PHE A 401 14.02 17.24 -4.93
C PHE A 401 13.94 18.33 -5.99
N ASP A 402 14.78 18.22 -7.01
CA ASP A 402 14.72 19.06 -8.19
C ASP A 402 13.81 18.39 -9.23
N LYS A 403 13.19 19.17 -10.13
CA LYS A 403 12.30 18.61 -11.16
C LYS A 403 13.00 17.62 -12.10
N GLU A 404 14.33 17.68 -12.17
CA GLU A 404 15.18 16.78 -12.95
C GLU A 404 15.33 15.39 -12.30
N ASP A 405 14.88 15.22 -11.05
CA ASP A 405 14.94 13.95 -10.32
C ASP A 405 13.74 13.01 -10.58
N VAL A 406 12.79 13.43 -11.43
CA VAL A 406 11.60 12.68 -11.85
C VAL A 406 11.64 12.51 -13.36
#